data_AF-A0A1Y4G398-F1
#
_entry.id   AF-A0A1Y4G398-F1
#
_cell.length_a   1.000
_cell.length_b   1.000
_cell.length_c   1.000
_cell.angle_alpha   90.00
_cell.angle_beta   90.00
_cell.angle_gamma   90.00
#
_symmetry.space_group_name_H-M   'P 1'
#
loop_
_entity.id
_entity.type
_entity.pdbx_description
1 polymer ?
#
loop_
_entity_poly.entity_id
_entity_poly.type
_entity_poly.pdbx_seq_one_letter_code
_entity_poly.pdbx_strand_id
1 'polypeptide(L)'
;MSGVYMRNRNLSSFEYFNTAVAIRNDVTRLVTSRDVPKSYRFIFAVPMAETARSVVFNLVKADAFYPNTARNVDERKRYMTLALADLNQLYQDMQSLLTMGLPIKAARLEGILDRIDSDIKLIKGARAGVKLIGKG
;
A
#
# COMPACT_ATOMS: atom_id res chain seq x y z
N MET A 1 -9.64 25.52 10.05
CA MET A 1 -9.53 24.21 10.74
C MET A 1 -10.61 23.29 10.18
N SER A 2 -10.26 22.25 9.43
CA SER A 2 -11.24 21.34 8.83
C SER A 2 -11.86 20.43 9.90
N GLY A 3 -13.10 20.75 10.27
CA GLY A 3 -13.92 19.98 11.22
C GLY A 3 -14.45 18.71 10.57
N VAL A 4 -13.65 17.64 10.58
CA VAL A 4 -14.15 16.31 10.22
C VAL A 4 -14.83 15.71 11.45
N TYR A 5 -16.15 15.50 11.32
CA TYR A 5 -17.01 14.87 12.33
C TYR A 5 -16.43 13.53 12.80
N MET A 6 -16.49 13.26 14.10
CA MET A 6 -15.95 12.05 14.74
C MET A 6 -16.45 10.74 14.09
N ARG A 7 -17.71 10.71 13.66
CA ARG A 7 -18.32 9.58 12.94
C ARG A 7 -17.66 9.27 11.58
N ASN A 8 -17.10 10.30 10.93
CA ASN A 8 -16.41 10.15 9.64
C ASN A 8 -14.93 9.75 9.82
N ARG A 9 -14.38 9.81 11.03
CA ARG A 9 -12.99 9.44 11.31
C ARG A 9 -12.75 7.94 11.20
N ASN A 10 -13.72 7.10 11.57
CA ASN A 10 -13.60 5.64 11.46
C ASN A 10 -13.67 5.13 10.02
N LEU A 11 -14.42 5.82 9.13
CA LEU A 11 -14.44 5.55 7.69
C LEU A 11 -13.09 5.92 7.03
N SER A 12 -12.53 7.09 7.39
CA SER A 12 -11.20 7.53 6.95
C SER A 12 -10.06 6.67 7.53
N SER A 13 -10.23 6.10 8.73
CA SER A 13 -9.20 5.29 9.40
C SER A 13 -8.92 3.95 8.73
N PHE A 14 -9.75 3.54 7.77
CA PHE A 14 -9.55 2.32 6.96
C PHE A 14 -9.48 2.61 5.46
N GLU A 15 -9.47 3.88 5.04
CA GLU A 15 -9.38 4.23 3.62
C GLU A 15 -8.07 3.71 2.99
N TYR A 16 -6.96 3.75 3.75
CA TYR A 16 -5.70 3.16 3.29
C TYR A 16 -5.78 1.63 3.16
N PHE A 17 -6.55 0.93 4.00
CA PHE A 17 -6.75 -0.52 3.85
C PHE A 17 -7.49 -0.85 2.56
N ASN A 18 -8.57 -0.12 2.28
CA ASN A 18 -9.34 -0.31 1.04
C ASN A 18 -8.49 0.00 -0.19
N THR A 19 -7.69 1.08 -0.12
CA THR A 19 -6.80 1.49 -1.20
C THR A 19 -5.68 0.46 -1.43
N ALA A 20 -5.05 -0.04 -0.36
CA ALA A 20 -4.05 -1.11 -0.45
C ALA A 20 -4.60 -2.41 -1.08
N VAL A 21 -5.83 -2.82 -0.72
CA VAL A 21 -6.48 -3.98 -1.34
C VAL A 21 -6.77 -3.73 -2.81
N ALA A 22 -7.22 -2.53 -3.18
CA ALA A 22 -7.42 -2.14 -4.57
C ALA A 22 -6.10 -2.20 -5.36
N ILE A 23 -5.01 -1.65 -4.81
CA ILE A 23 -3.66 -1.72 -5.40
C ILE A 23 -3.25 -3.17 -5.60
N ARG A 24 -3.41 -4.04 -4.60
CA ARG A 24 -3.11 -5.48 -4.74
C ARG A 24 -3.88 -6.11 -5.90
N ASN A 25 -5.18 -5.83 -6.01
CA ASN A 25 -6.00 -6.35 -7.09
C ASN A 25 -5.58 -5.80 -8.46
N ASP A 26 -5.25 -4.53 -8.54
CA ASP A 26 -4.82 -3.87 -9.79
C ASP A 26 -3.46 -4.37 -10.25
N VAL A 27 -2.48 -4.47 -9.34
CA VAL A 27 -1.17 -5.07 -9.62
C VAL A 27 -1.34 -6.52 -10.06
N THR A 28 -2.13 -7.33 -9.34
CA THR A 28 -2.37 -8.73 -9.70
C THR A 28 -2.99 -8.83 -11.10
N ARG A 29 -3.98 -7.98 -11.42
CA ARG A 29 -4.60 -7.93 -12.75
C ARG A 29 -3.65 -7.46 -13.84
N LEU A 30 -2.73 -6.55 -13.54
CA LEU A 30 -1.69 -6.11 -14.47
C LEU A 30 -0.75 -7.25 -14.80
N VAL A 31 -0.13 -7.83 -13.78
CA VAL A 31 0.97 -8.78 -13.97
C VAL A 31 0.51 -10.15 -14.48
N THR A 32 -0.77 -10.48 -14.32
CA THR A 32 -1.38 -11.69 -14.90
C THR A 32 -1.93 -11.48 -16.31
N SER A 33 -2.02 -10.23 -16.78
CA SER A 33 -2.58 -9.91 -18.10
C SER A 33 -1.66 -10.33 -19.25
N ARG A 34 -2.20 -10.24 -20.48
CA ARG A 34 -1.44 -10.52 -21.71
C ARG A 34 -0.42 -9.42 -22.03
N ASP A 35 -0.61 -8.22 -21.47
CA ASP A 35 0.27 -7.06 -21.66
C ASP A 35 1.66 -7.29 -21.03
N VAL A 36 1.75 -8.18 -20.03
CA VAL A 36 3.01 -8.65 -19.47
C VAL A 36 3.35 -10.01 -20.09
N PRO A 37 4.37 -10.10 -20.97
CA PRO A 37 4.67 -11.34 -21.66
C PRO A 37 5.10 -12.44 -20.68
N LYS A 38 4.83 -13.70 -21.03
CA LYS A 38 5.08 -14.85 -20.15
C LYS A 38 6.53 -14.95 -19.67
N SER A 39 7.49 -14.60 -20.52
CA SER A 39 8.93 -14.60 -20.21
C SER A 39 9.29 -13.65 -19.06
N TYR A 40 8.50 -12.60 -18.84
CA TYR A 40 8.73 -11.60 -17.79
C TYR A 40 8.04 -11.94 -16.47
N ARG A 41 7.23 -13.02 -16.41
CA ARG A 41 6.43 -13.29 -15.21
C ARG A 41 7.26 -13.65 -13.98
N PHE A 42 8.32 -14.43 -14.14
CA PHE A 42 9.20 -14.75 -13.03
C PHE A 42 10.06 -13.56 -12.60
N ILE A 43 10.31 -12.62 -13.51
CA ILE A 43 11.17 -11.46 -13.27
C ILE A 43 10.37 -10.33 -12.59
N PHE A 44 9.15 -10.05 -13.07
CA PHE A 44 8.33 -8.95 -12.60
C PHE A 44 7.03 -9.42 -11.95
N ALA A 45 6.30 -10.34 -12.58
CA ALA A 45 4.94 -10.64 -12.13
C ALA A 45 4.88 -11.26 -10.73
N VAL A 46 5.72 -12.26 -10.46
CA VAL A 46 5.75 -12.94 -9.16
C VAL A 46 6.22 -11.95 -8.06
N PRO A 47 7.37 -11.27 -8.19
CA PRO A 47 7.80 -10.30 -7.18
C PRO A 47 6.78 -9.19 -6.93
N MET A 48 6.22 -8.58 -7.97
CA MET A 48 5.25 -7.49 -7.81
C MET A 48 3.95 -7.96 -7.13
N ALA A 49 3.46 -9.17 -7.45
CA ALA A 49 2.29 -9.72 -6.79
C ALA A 49 2.55 -10.02 -5.30
N GLU A 50 3.76 -10.50 -4.97
CA GLU A 50 4.20 -10.71 -3.60
C GLU A 50 4.34 -9.40 -2.83
N THR A 51 4.98 -8.39 -3.40
CA THR A 51 5.12 -7.05 -2.82
C THR A 51 3.74 -6.43 -2.57
N ALA A 52 2.80 -6.51 -3.52
CA ALA A 52 1.46 -5.98 -3.34
C ALA A 52 0.64 -6.74 -2.30
N ARG A 53 0.86 -8.06 -2.16
CA ARG A 53 0.32 -8.83 -1.03
C ARG A 53 0.97 -8.40 0.29
N SER A 54 2.27 -8.10 0.29
CA SER A 54 3.02 -7.64 1.47
C SER A 54 2.51 -6.31 2.01
N VAL A 55 2.11 -5.36 1.14
CA VAL A 55 1.47 -4.10 1.58
C VAL A 55 0.29 -4.39 2.51
N VAL A 56 -0.66 -5.22 2.05
CA VAL A 56 -1.86 -5.58 2.82
C VAL A 56 -1.49 -6.35 4.08
N PHE A 57 -0.56 -7.31 3.98
CA PHE A 57 -0.09 -8.08 5.12
C PHE A 57 0.49 -7.19 6.22
N ASN A 58 1.34 -6.23 5.86
CA ASN A 58 1.97 -5.30 6.79
C ASN A 58 0.93 -4.39 7.45
N LEU A 59 -0.08 -3.91 6.73
CA LEU A 59 -1.17 -3.15 7.33
C LEU A 59 -1.99 -3.99 8.32
N VAL A 60 -2.33 -5.23 7.98
CA VAL A 60 -3.02 -6.16 8.90
C VAL A 60 -2.18 -6.42 10.16
N LYS A 61 -0.87 -6.61 10.01
CA LYS A 61 0.05 -6.74 11.14
C LYS A 61 0.09 -5.49 11.99
N ALA A 62 0.14 -4.30 11.38
CA ALA A 62 0.13 -3.04 12.11
C ALA A 62 -1.13 -2.91 12.98
N ASP A 63 -2.31 -3.28 12.46
CA ASP A 63 -3.56 -3.18 13.20
C ASP A 63 -3.64 -4.15 14.41
N ALA A 64 -3.00 -5.31 14.31
CA ALA A 64 -2.90 -6.26 15.43
C ALA A 64 -2.14 -5.69 16.64
N PHE A 65 -1.29 -4.67 16.46
CA PHE A 65 -0.62 -3.97 17.56
C PHE A 65 -1.46 -2.81 18.07
N TYR A 66 -2.42 -3.11 18.95
CA TYR A 66 -3.23 -2.08 19.61
C TYR A 66 -2.33 -1.18 20.49
N PRO A 67 -2.37 0.15 20.34
CA PRO A 67 -1.36 1.05 20.89
C PRO A 67 -1.58 1.38 22.38
N ASN A 68 -1.76 0.37 23.24
CA ASN A 68 -1.90 0.51 24.69
C ASN A 68 -0.58 0.41 25.48
N THR A 69 0.52 0.12 24.78
CA THR A 69 1.87 0.14 25.33
C THR A 69 2.80 0.89 24.37
N ALA A 70 3.90 1.44 24.87
CA ALA A 70 4.90 2.09 24.02
C ALA A 70 5.43 1.13 22.94
N ARG A 71 5.71 -0.12 23.31
CA ARG A 71 6.10 -1.18 22.38
C ARG A 71 5.09 -1.38 21.25
N ASN A 72 3.79 -1.42 21.55
CA ASN A 72 2.78 -1.61 20.51
C ASN A 72 2.62 -0.39 19.60
N VAL A 73 2.83 0.83 20.12
CA VAL A 73 2.91 2.04 19.29
C VAL A 73 4.05 1.91 18.28
N ASP A 74 5.22 1.46 18.73
CA ASP A 74 6.40 1.29 17.88
C ASP A 74 6.21 0.20 16.84
N GLU A 75 5.70 -0.98 17.23
CA GLU A 75 5.42 -2.08 16.30
C GLU A 75 4.37 -1.69 15.26
N ARG A 76 3.28 -1.02 15.67
CA ARG A 76 2.28 -0.52 14.72
C ARG A 76 2.90 0.42 13.70
N LYS A 77 3.72 1.39 14.14
CA LYS A 77 4.43 2.32 13.24
C LYS A 77 5.44 1.61 12.34
N ARG A 78 6.14 0.60 12.85
CA ARG A 78 7.09 -0.22 12.10
C ARG A 78 6.39 -0.90 10.92
N TYR A 79 5.30 -1.62 11.18
CA TYR A 79 4.59 -2.33 10.11
C TYR A 79 3.95 -1.39 9.09
N MET A 80 3.42 -0.23 9.52
CA MET A 80 2.99 0.81 8.56
C MET A 80 4.16 1.35 7.71
N THR A 81 5.37 1.40 8.27
CA THR A 81 6.57 1.81 7.53
C THR A 81 7.00 0.75 6.51
N LEU A 82 6.87 -0.54 6.84
CA LEU A 82 7.10 -1.62 5.88
C LEU A 82 6.09 -1.60 4.73
N ALA A 83 4.81 -1.34 5.01
CA ALA A 83 3.81 -1.14 3.96
C ALA A 83 4.15 0.02 3.03
N LEU A 84 4.67 1.14 3.57
CA LEU A 84 5.17 2.25 2.75
C LEU A 84 6.39 1.85 1.90
N ALA A 85 7.28 1.02 2.43
CA ALA A 85 8.43 0.51 1.67
C ALA A 85 7.97 -0.36 0.50
N ASP A 86 7.01 -1.26 0.73
CA ASP A 86 6.41 -2.10 -0.32
C ASP A 86 5.73 -1.27 -1.42
N LEU A 87 5.00 -0.21 -1.05
CA LEU A 87 4.39 0.72 -2.02
C LEU A 87 5.45 1.45 -2.87
N ASN A 88 6.56 1.89 -2.27
CA ASN A 88 7.65 2.50 -3.01
C ASN A 88 8.34 1.48 -3.94
N GLN A 89 8.46 0.22 -3.52
CA GLN A 89 9.01 -0.83 -4.38
C GLN A 89 8.13 -1.05 -5.61
N LEU A 90 6.80 -1.14 -5.42
CA LEU A 90 5.87 -1.22 -6.55
C LEU A 90 5.99 -0.03 -7.50
N TYR A 91 6.20 1.18 -6.96
CA TYR A 91 6.42 2.36 -7.78
C TYR A 91 7.65 2.20 -8.69
N GLN A 92 8.77 1.71 -8.16
CA GLN A 92 10.00 1.45 -8.93
C GLN A 92 9.80 0.34 -9.97
N ASP A 93 9.08 -0.73 -9.61
CA ASP A 93 8.78 -1.82 -10.53
C ASP A 93 7.91 -1.33 -11.71
N MET A 94 6.92 -0.48 -11.45
CA MET A 94 6.07 0.11 -12.49
C MET A 94 6.85 1.05 -13.41
N GLN A 95 7.78 1.84 -12.88
CA GLN A 95 8.70 2.65 -13.68
C GLN A 95 9.58 1.77 -14.57
N SER A 96 10.07 0.65 -14.03
CA SER A 96 10.84 -0.32 -14.81
C SER A 96 10.02 -0.88 -15.97
N LEU A 97 8.76 -1.28 -15.74
CA LEU A 97 7.86 -1.75 -16.81
C LEU A 97 7.63 -0.70 -17.91
N LEU A 98 7.49 0.59 -17.54
CA LEU A 98 7.38 1.69 -18.51
C LEU A 98 8.64 1.81 -19.37
N THR A 99 9.82 1.77 -18.75
CA THR A 99 11.10 1.92 -19.47
C THR A 99 11.45 0.72 -20.35
N MET A 100 10.95 -0.47 -20.02
CA MET A 100 11.21 -1.70 -20.77
C MET A 100 10.45 -1.77 -22.11
N GLY A 101 9.55 -0.82 -22.40
CA GLY A 101 8.81 -0.78 -23.66
C GLY A 101 7.86 -1.98 -23.86
N LEU A 102 7.37 -2.57 -22.76
CA LEU A 102 6.38 -3.63 -22.82
C LEU A 102 5.06 -3.12 -23.43
N PRO A 103 4.22 -4.00 -24.01
CA PRO A 103 2.95 -3.61 -24.64
C PRO A 103 1.85 -3.28 -23.61
N ILE A 104 2.21 -2.50 -22.59
CA ILE A 104 1.33 -2.04 -21.53
C ILE A 104 0.94 -0.59 -21.82
N LYS A 105 -0.36 -0.28 -21.78
CA LYS A 105 -0.84 1.09 -21.95
C LYS A 105 -0.35 1.96 -20.79
N ALA A 106 0.32 3.07 -21.08
CA ALA A 106 0.82 4.02 -20.06
C ALA A 106 -0.28 4.46 -19.07
N ALA A 107 -1.45 4.82 -19.58
CA ALA A 107 -2.62 5.20 -18.76
C ALA A 107 -3.04 4.13 -17.72
N ARG A 108 -2.79 2.85 -18.02
CA ARG A 108 -3.07 1.76 -17.07
C ARG A 108 -2.09 1.78 -15.89
N LEU A 109 -0.83 2.09 -16.17
CA LEU A 109 0.23 2.19 -15.15
C LEU A 109 0.06 3.46 -14.32
N GLU A 110 -0.21 4.59 -14.97
CA GLU A 110 -0.53 5.87 -14.32
C GLU A 110 -1.67 5.73 -13.31
N GLY A 111 -2.78 5.08 -13.69
CA GLY A 111 -3.90 4.84 -12.77
C GLY A 111 -3.55 4.00 -11.54
N ILE A 112 -2.52 3.15 -11.61
CA ILE A 112 -2.02 2.40 -10.44
C ILE A 112 -1.07 3.27 -9.62
N LEU A 113 -0.20 4.03 -10.27
CA LEU A 113 0.73 4.97 -9.62
C LEU A 113 -0.02 6.03 -8.81
N ASP A 114 -1.09 6.61 -9.35
CA ASP A 114 -1.93 7.58 -8.65
C ASP A 114 -2.56 6.99 -7.37
N ARG A 115 -2.96 5.71 -7.42
CA ARG A 115 -3.46 5.00 -6.24
C ARG A 115 -2.35 4.76 -5.22
N ILE A 116 -1.16 4.36 -5.66
CA ILE A 116 0.02 4.19 -4.80
C ILE A 116 0.34 5.51 -4.07
N ASP A 117 0.40 6.63 -4.79
CA ASP A 117 0.68 7.95 -4.21
C ASP A 117 -0.39 8.38 -3.20
N SER A 118 -1.66 8.09 -3.50
CA SER A 118 -2.78 8.34 -2.59
C SER A 118 -2.65 7.51 -1.31
N ASP A 119 -2.33 6.22 -1.44
CA ASP A 119 -2.19 5.32 -0.30
C ASP A 119 -0.98 5.67 0.57
N ILE A 120 0.14 6.06 -0.04
CA ILE A 120 1.31 6.58 0.69
C ILE A 120 0.92 7.77 1.56
N LYS A 121 0.13 8.72 1.04
CA LYS A 121 -0.34 9.89 1.81
C LYS A 121 -1.24 9.46 2.97
N LEU A 122 -2.20 8.57 2.72
CA LEU A 122 -3.12 8.07 3.74
C LEU A 122 -2.38 7.32 4.85
N ILE A 123 -1.48 6.39 4.51
CA ILE A 123 -0.70 5.61 5.49
C ILE A 123 0.23 6.53 6.29
N LYS A 124 0.90 7.51 5.66
CA LYS A 124 1.73 8.49 6.39
C LYS A 124 0.91 9.29 7.40
N GLY A 125 -0.28 9.76 7.01
CA GLY A 125 -1.21 10.46 7.89
C GLY A 125 -1.66 9.60 9.07
N ALA A 126 -2.10 8.37 8.79
CA ALA A 126 -2.52 7.42 9.82
C ALA A 126 -1.38 7.06 10.78
N ARG A 127 -0.17 6.80 10.24
CA ARG A 127 1.04 6.47 11.03
C ARG A 127 1.44 7.60 11.97
N ALA A 128 1.35 8.86 11.52
CA ALA A 128 1.61 10.02 12.36
C ALA A 128 0.59 10.16 13.51
N GLY A 129 -0.64 9.69 13.29
CA GLY A 129 -1.71 9.64 14.29
C GLY A 129 -1.56 8.55 15.36
N VAL A 130 -0.68 7.56 15.17
CA VAL A 130 -0.48 6.48 16.14
C VAL A 130 0.19 7.02 17.40
N LYS A 131 -0.54 6.95 18.52
CA LYS A 131 -0.14 7.40 19.85
C LYS A 131 -0.59 6.40 20.90
N LEU A 132 0.02 6.43 22.08
CA LEU A 132 -0.36 5.61 23.22
C LEU A 132 -1.82 5.93 23.64
N ILE A 133 -2.65 4.90 23.76
CA ILE A 133 -4.07 4.98 24.14
C ILE A 133 -4.26 4.28 25.49
N GLY A 134 -4.83 4.99 26.45
CA GLY A 134 -5.05 4.49 27.81
C GLY A 134 -3.85 4.70 28.74
N LYS A 135 -4.10 4.78 30.05
CA LYS A 135 -3.04 4.72 31.06
C LYS A 135 -2.60 3.26 31.19
N GLY A 136 -1.30 3.02 31.01
CA GLY A 136 -0.67 1.77 31.46
C GLY A 136 -0.80 1.60 32.96
#